data_AF-A0A1Q3QMG6-F1
#
_entry.id   AF-A0A1Q3QMG6-F1
#
_cell.length_a   1.000
_cell.length_b   1.000
_cell.length_c   1.000
_cell.angle_alpha   90.00
_cell.angle_beta   90.00
_cell.angle_gamma   90.00
#
_symmetry.space_group_name_H-M   'P 1'
#
loop_
_entity.id
_entity.type
_entity.pdbx_description
1 polymer ?
#
loop_
_entity_poly.entity_id
_entity_poly.type
_entity_poly.pdbx_seq_one_letter_code
_entity_poly.pdbx_strand_id
1 'polypeptide(L)'
;MIAQFKLTIRRRIAHLRILPTLTLFTMLVVFPALAFAQVGGSPFDTGFTALQNLFTGTIAKVASLIAIVMGGYSFAHGEPGAKKALAGVAAGTGIAVLAVNVLSWLWGV
;
A
#
# COMPACT_ATOMS: atom_id res chain seq x y z
N MET A 1 -27.71 49.18 35.07
CA MET A 1 -26.25 48.91 35.09
C MET A 1 -25.89 47.43 35.37
N ILE A 2 -26.69 46.67 36.14
CA ILE A 2 -26.40 45.27 36.53
C ILE A 2 -26.50 44.25 35.36
N ALA A 3 -27.30 44.52 34.32
CA ALA A 3 -27.49 43.61 33.18
C ALA A 3 -26.28 43.51 32.23
N GLN A 4 -25.53 44.61 32.06
CA GLN A 4 -24.36 44.69 31.16
C GLN A 4 -23.15 43.89 31.69
N PHE A 5 -23.05 43.79 33.03
CA PHE A 5 -21.99 43.03 33.70
C PHE A 5 -22.17 41.51 33.53
N LYS A 6 -23.40 41.00 33.66
CA LYS A 6 -23.72 39.58 33.43
C LYS A 6 -23.48 39.14 31.99
N LEU A 7 -23.76 40.01 31.01
CA LEU A 7 -23.57 39.71 29.59
C LEU A 7 -22.09 39.56 29.22
N THR A 8 -21.23 40.40 29.81
CA THR A 8 -19.78 40.38 29.60
C THR A 8 -19.13 39.14 30.21
N ILE A 9 -19.56 38.72 31.41
CA ILE A 9 -19.09 37.50 32.07
C ILE A 9 -19.52 36.25 31.29
N ARG A 10 -20.77 36.18 30.82
CA ARG A 10 -21.25 35.06 30.00
C ARG A 10 -20.48 34.93 28.68
N ARG A 11 -20.13 36.04 28.03
CA ARG A 11 -19.33 36.03 26.79
C ARG A 11 -17.90 35.51 27.00
N ARG A 12 -17.19 35.91 28.07
CA ARG A 12 -15.83 35.38 28.35
C ARG A 12 -15.83 33.88 28.66
N ILE A 13 -16.81 33.39 29.42
CA ILE A 13 -16.92 31.96 29.77
C ILE A 13 -17.29 31.12 28.55
N ALA A 14 -18.13 31.64 27.64
CA ALA A 14 -18.45 30.98 26.38
C ALA A 14 -17.20 30.86 25.50
N HIS A 15 -16.43 31.94 25.29
CA HIS A 15 -15.17 31.86 24.53
C HIS A 15 -14.17 30.86 25.14
N LEU A 16 -13.97 30.86 26.47
CA LEU A 16 -13.10 29.90 27.16
C LEU A 16 -13.53 28.43 27.00
N ARG A 17 -14.82 28.16 26.76
CA ARG A 17 -15.34 26.81 26.50
C ARG A 17 -15.32 26.40 25.02
N ILE A 18 -15.37 27.35 24.09
CA ILE A 18 -15.40 27.08 22.65
C ILE A 18 -13.99 26.82 22.09
N LEU A 19 -12.96 27.47 22.65
CA LEU A 19 -11.55 27.22 22.30
C LEU A 19 -11.12 25.75 22.48
N PRO A 20 -11.36 25.07 23.62
CA PRO A 20 -10.92 23.68 23.81
C PRO A 20 -11.66 22.68 22.91
N THR A 21 -12.91 22.95 22.54
CA THR A 21 -13.68 22.06 21.65
C THR A 21 -13.19 22.14 20.21
N LEU A 22 -12.87 23.36 19.74
CA LEU A 22 -12.27 23.56 18.42
C LEU A 22 -10.87 22.97 18.34
N THR A 23 -10.04 23.13 19.38
CA THR A 23 -8.69 22.54 19.39
C THR A 23 -8.73 21.02 19.41
N LEU A 24 -9.63 20.41 20.19
CA LEU A 24 -9.83 18.95 20.19
C LEU A 24 -10.30 18.45 18.83
N PHE A 25 -11.22 19.16 18.18
CA PHE A 25 -11.72 18.79 16.87
C PHE A 25 -10.62 18.91 15.79
N THR A 26 -9.84 19.99 15.82
CA THR A 26 -8.67 20.12 14.94
C THR A 26 -7.62 19.06 15.22
N MET A 27 -7.36 18.72 16.49
CA MET A 27 -6.45 17.62 16.82
C MET A 27 -7.00 16.30 16.27
N LEU A 28 -8.28 15.99 16.46
CA LEU A 28 -8.88 14.74 16.00
C LEU A 28 -8.82 14.58 14.48
N VAL A 29 -8.84 15.68 13.72
CA VAL A 29 -8.75 15.67 12.25
C VAL A 29 -7.30 15.73 11.75
N VAL A 30 -6.44 16.52 12.39
CA VAL A 30 -5.04 16.73 11.97
C VAL A 30 -4.14 15.59 12.45
N PHE A 31 -4.43 14.96 13.59
CA PHE A 31 -3.62 13.89 14.16
C PHE A 31 -3.57 12.64 13.27
N PRO A 32 -4.68 12.16 12.67
CA PRO A 32 -4.63 11.10 11.66
C PRO A 32 -3.84 11.53 10.42
N ALA A 33 -4.00 12.77 9.94
CA ALA A 33 -3.30 13.26 8.75
C ALA A 33 -1.77 13.30 8.97
N LEU A 34 -1.32 13.71 10.16
CA LEU A 34 0.08 13.68 10.57
C LEU A 34 0.57 12.25 10.85
N ALA A 35 -0.31 11.35 11.30
CA ALA A 35 -0.02 9.92 11.47
C ALA A 35 0.20 9.21 10.14
N PHE A 36 -0.57 9.55 9.09
CA PHE A 36 -0.31 9.01 7.75
C PHE A 36 0.97 9.58 7.12
N ALA A 37 1.34 10.82 7.44
CA ALA A 37 2.58 11.43 6.95
C ALA A 37 3.85 10.83 7.58
N GLN A 38 3.79 10.36 8.84
CA GLN A 38 4.90 9.71 9.54
C GLN A 38 5.00 8.19 9.28
N VAL A 39 3.96 7.57 8.72
CA VAL A 39 3.99 6.17 8.26
C VAL A 39 4.80 6.02 6.96
N GLY A 40 5.06 7.12 6.24
CA GLY A 40 6.08 7.17 5.20
C GLY A 40 7.45 7.32 5.85
N GLY A 41 8.25 6.25 5.88
CA GLY A 41 9.70 6.35 6.10
C GLY A 41 10.37 7.25 5.05
N SER A 42 11.69 7.19 4.89
CA SER A 42 12.31 8.01 3.84
C SER A 42 11.60 7.76 2.49
N PRO A 43 11.40 8.78 1.64
CA PRO A 43 10.75 8.59 0.34
C PRO A 43 11.42 7.50 -0.51
N PHE A 44 12.70 7.21 -0.23
CA PHE A 44 13.46 6.11 -0.82
C PHE A 44 13.05 4.75 -0.28
N ASP A 45 12.89 4.58 1.04
CA ASP A 45 12.45 3.32 1.64
C ASP A 45 11.06 2.93 1.12
N THR A 46 10.15 3.91 1.08
CA THR A 46 8.79 3.70 0.57
C THR A 46 8.80 3.37 -0.94
N GLY A 47 9.66 4.03 -1.71
CA GLY A 47 9.85 3.75 -3.14
C GLY A 47 10.41 2.35 -3.41
N PHE A 48 11.43 1.92 -2.65
CA PHE A 48 12.01 0.58 -2.79
C PHE A 48 11.02 -0.52 -2.41
N THR A 49 10.25 -0.34 -1.34
CA THR A 49 9.16 -1.26 -0.97
C THR A 49 8.08 -1.31 -2.06
N ALA A 50 7.70 -0.17 -2.64
CA ALA A 50 6.73 -0.13 -3.74
C ALA A 50 7.24 -0.90 -4.98
N LEU A 51 8.52 -0.73 -5.32
CA LEU A 51 9.14 -1.48 -6.42
C LEU A 51 9.17 -2.98 -6.13
N GLN A 52 9.57 -3.39 -4.92
CA GLN A 52 9.55 -4.79 -4.52
C GLN A 52 8.16 -5.41 -4.69
N ASN A 53 7.13 -4.74 -4.20
CA ASN A 53 5.74 -5.18 -4.33
C ASN A 53 5.27 -5.26 -5.79
N LEU A 54 5.71 -4.33 -6.64
CA LEU A 54 5.41 -4.38 -8.08
C LEU A 54 6.06 -5.58 -8.77
N PHE A 55 7.34 -5.85 -8.46
CA PHE A 55 8.09 -6.96 -9.06
C PHE A 55 7.55 -8.32 -8.65
N THR A 56 7.21 -8.50 -7.37
CA THR A 56 6.71 -9.78 -6.85
C THR A 56 5.21 -9.98 -7.05
N GLY A 57 4.45 -8.89 -7.27
CA GLY A 57 3.01 -8.92 -7.51
C GLY A 57 2.65 -8.84 -8.99
N THR A 58 2.43 -7.61 -9.48
CA THR A 58 1.85 -7.37 -10.81
C THR A 58 2.78 -7.79 -11.94
N ILE A 59 4.07 -7.44 -11.86
CA ILE A 59 5.04 -7.75 -12.91
C ILE A 59 5.24 -9.26 -13.00
N ALA A 60 5.38 -9.97 -11.87
CA ALA A 60 5.49 -11.43 -11.86
C ALA A 60 4.31 -12.11 -12.58
N LYS A 61 3.08 -11.65 -12.34
CA LYS A 61 1.87 -12.20 -12.98
C LYS A 61 1.81 -11.89 -14.48
N VAL A 62 2.10 -10.65 -14.88
CA VAL A 62 2.07 -10.26 -16.29
C VAL A 62 3.18 -10.93 -17.08
N ALA A 63 4.40 -10.98 -16.54
CA ALA A 63 5.52 -11.68 -17.17
C ALA A 63 5.23 -13.19 -17.31
N SER A 64 4.59 -13.79 -16.29
CA SER A 64 4.16 -15.19 -16.36
C SER A 64 3.16 -15.43 -17.48
N LEU A 65 2.16 -14.55 -17.61
CA LEU A 65 1.18 -14.63 -18.70
C LEU A 65 1.84 -14.58 -20.08
N ILE A 66 2.74 -13.62 -20.29
CA ILE A 66 3.47 -13.48 -21.57
C ILE A 66 4.31 -14.72 -21.86
N ALA A 67 5.02 -15.25 -20.86
CA ALA A 67 5.84 -16.45 -21.01
C ALA A 67 4.99 -17.67 -21.40
N ILE A 68 3.81 -17.84 -20.79
CA ILE A 68 2.89 -18.93 -21.13
C ILE A 68 2.38 -18.79 -22.56
N VAL A 69 2.01 -17.59 -23.00
CA VAL A 69 1.54 -17.33 -24.37
C VAL A 69 2.64 -17.66 -25.38
N MET A 70 3.86 -17.18 -25.16
CA MET A 70 4.99 -17.45 -26.07
C MET A 70 5.39 -18.92 -26.08
N GLY A 71 5.45 -19.57 -24.90
CA GLY A 71 5.75 -20.99 -24.79
C GLY A 71 4.67 -21.86 -25.45
N GLY A 72 3.40 -21.50 -25.30
CA GLY A 72 2.27 -22.18 -25.92
C GLY A 72 2.27 -22.04 -27.45
N TYR A 73 2.65 -20.86 -27.95
CA TYR A 73 2.79 -20.61 -29.39
C TYR A 73 3.87 -21.48 -30.03
N SER A 74 5.08 -21.54 -29.45
CA SER A 74 6.16 -22.41 -29.93
C SER A 74 5.80 -23.90 -29.79
N PHE A 75 5.08 -24.27 -28.73
CA PHE A 75 4.56 -25.64 -28.57
C PHE A 75 3.56 -26.02 -29.66
N ALA A 76 2.65 -25.11 -30.03
CA ALA A 76 1.67 -25.34 -31.09
C ALA A 76 2.32 -25.49 -32.47
N HIS A 77 3.44 -24.81 -32.72
CA HIS A 77 4.23 -24.96 -33.95
C HIS A 77 5.05 -26.26 -33.99
N GLY A 78 5.08 -27.04 -32.91
CA GLY A 78 5.73 -28.35 -32.88
C GLY A 78 7.26 -28.29 -32.97
N GLU A 79 7.86 -27.14 -32.64
CA GLU A 79 9.30 -26.95 -32.73
C GLU A 79 10.05 -27.95 -31.81
N PRO A 80 11.19 -28.51 -32.25
CA PRO A 80 11.98 -29.42 -31.44
C PRO A 80 12.39 -28.76 -30.11
N GLY A 81 12.06 -29.39 -28.99
CA GLY A 81 12.36 -28.86 -27.65
C GLY A 81 11.29 -27.94 -27.06
N ALA A 82 10.28 -27.52 -27.83
CA ALA A 82 9.21 -26.64 -27.32
C ALA A 82 8.46 -27.23 -26.12
N LYS A 83 8.27 -28.55 -26.06
CA LYS A 83 7.66 -29.22 -24.89
C LYS A 83 8.48 -29.05 -23.61
N LYS A 84 9.82 -29.13 -23.72
CA LYS A 84 10.73 -28.93 -22.59
C LYS A 84 10.76 -27.46 -22.17
N ALA A 85 10.76 -26.55 -23.14
CA ALA A 85 10.68 -25.11 -22.88
C ALA A 85 9.38 -24.74 -22.17
N LEU A 86 8.24 -25.26 -22.62
CA LEU A 86 6.93 -25.03 -21.99
C LEU A 86 6.87 -25.56 -20.56
N ALA A 87 7.46 -26.73 -20.29
CA ALA A 87 7.59 -27.24 -18.92
C ALA A 87 8.42 -26.31 -18.03
N GLY A 88 9.51 -25.76 -18.57
CA GLY A 88 10.32 -24.74 -17.88
C GLY A 88 9.56 -23.44 -17.61
N VAL A 89 8.72 -23.00 -18.56
CA VAL A 89 7.82 -21.85 -18.37
C VAL A 89 6.80 -22.13 -17.26
N ALA A 90 6.13 -23.29 -17.28
CA ALA A 90 5.16 -23.64 -16.24
C ALA A 90 5.81 -23.71 -14.84
N ALA A 91 7.00 -24.32 -14.73
CA ALA A 91 7.75 -24.36 -13.48
C ALA A 91 8.20 -22.95 -13.02
N GLY A 92 8.77 -22.15 -13.94
CA GLY A 92 9.28 -20.81 -13.63
C GLY A 92 8.18 -19.84 -13.21
N THR A 93 7.04 -19.86 -13.91
CA THR A 93 5.88 -19.03 -13.56
C THR A 93 5.27 -19.42 -12.21
N GLY A 94 5.19 -20.72 -11.91
CA GLY A 94 4.76 -21.20 -10.59
C GLY A 94 5.62 -20.66 -9.46
N ILE A 95 6.95 -20.68 -9.62
CA ILE A 95 7.89 -20.15 -8.62
C ILE A 95 7.77 -18.63 -8.52
N ALA A 96 7.74 -17.92 -9.65
CA ALA A 96 7.69 -16.46 -9.68
C ALA A 96 6.44 -15.89 -8.97
N VAL A 97 5.28 -16.52 -9.17
CA VAL A 97 4.02 -16.06 -8.56
C VAL A 97 3.91 -16.47 -7.09
N LEU A 98 4.50 -17.61 -6.70
CA LEU A 98 4.47 -18.10 -5.31
C LEU A 98 5.60 -17.56 -4.44
N ALA A 99 6.58 -16.87 -5.02
CA ALA A 99 7.77 -16.38 -4.30
C ALA A 99 7.41 -15.59 -3.03
N VAL A 100 6.37 -14.75 -3.08
CA VAL A 100 5.90 -13.97 -1.93
C VAL A 100 5.42 -14.87 -0.79
N ASN A 101 4.66 -15.92 -1.11
CA ASN A 101 4.16 -16.87 -0.12
C ASN A 101 5.31 -17.63 0.55
N VAL A 102 6.34 -18.00 -0.23
CA VAL A 102 7.54 -18.66 0.30
C VAL A 102 8.30 -17.73 1.25
N LEU A 103 8.47 -16.46 0.88
CA LEU A 103 9.11 -15.47 1.75
C LEU A 103 8.31 -15.25 3.04
N SER A 104 6.99 -15.24 2.94
CA SER A 104 6.10 -15.15 4.10
C SER A 104 6.25 -16.33 5.05
N TRP A 105 6.36 -17.55 4.54
CA TRP A 105 6.61 -18.73 5.37
C TRP A 105 7.98 -18.74 6.04
N LEU A 106 9.01 -18.26 5.36
CA LEU A 106 10.39 -18.26 5.88
C LEU A 106 10.60 -17.19 6.95
N TRP A 107 9.97 -16.03 6.79
CA TRP A 107 10.30 -14.84 7.56
C TRP A 107 9.12 -14.24 8.33
N GLY A 108 7.91 -14.80 8.20
CA GLY A 108 6.73 -14.37 8.96
C GLY A 108 6.23 -12.97 8.61
N VAL A 109 6.58 -12.46 7.42
CA VAL A 109 6.11 -11.17 6.87
C VAL A 109 5.04 -11.35 5.81
#